data_AF-A0A420VG13-F1
#
_entry.id   AF-A0A420VG13-F1
#
_cell.length_a   1.000
_cell.length_b   1.000
_cell.length_c   1.000
_cell.angle_alpha   90.00
_cell.angle_beta   90.00
_cell.angle_gamma   90.00
#
_symmetry.space_group_name_H-M   'P 1'
#
loop_
_entity.id
_entity.type
_entity.pdbx_description
1 polymer ?
#
loop_
_entity_poly.entity_id
_entity_poly.type
_entity_poly.pdbx_seq_one_letter_code
_entity_poly.pdbx_strand_id
1 'polypeptide(L)'
;MRQCPDYLYEYMQESLDGDIPAEHDRVLKEHLRTCKDCRDYFYELKRTEMFIKSLANVHAPDGFTDEVLNRLPKAAKKARLRHWFSHHPFLTAAAIFLLLMSGSTFSAWTDNHEDFSVTKQPDLIIKNDTAIVPEGKTINGDIVVRNGSIRIEGKVDGDVTVINGEKYIASAGEVTGDIQEINQLFEWIWFDIKNKVSQWIRIFDGKSEEEKDFQ
;
A
#
# COMPACT_ATOMS: atom_id res chain seq x y z
N MET A 1 7.31 -66.90 39.08
CA MET A 1 7.42 -65.49 39.52
C MET A 1 8.88 -65.08 39.43
N ARG A 2 9.12 -63.87 38.94
CA ARG A 2 10.33 -63.40 38.24
C ARG A 2 11.64 -63.72 38.98
N GLN A 3 12.50 -64.55 38.37
CA GLN A 3 13.86 -64.84 38.86
C GLN A 3 14.94 -63.95 38.21
N CYS A 4 14.54 -63.06 37.30
CA CYS A 4 15.46 -62.20 36.56
C CYS A 4 15.21 -60.73 36.90
N PRO A 5 16.26 -59.90 37.00
CA PRO A 5 16.12 -58.47 37.25
C PRO A 5 15.19 -57.77 36.25
N ASP A 6 14.36 -56.85 36.74
CA ASP A 6 13.37 -56.15 35.91
C ASP A 6 14.03 -55.27 34.82
N TYR A 7 15.24 -54.75 35.05
CA TYR A 7 15.97 -53.94 34.05
C TYR A 7 16.28 -54.69 32.75
N LEU A 8 16.28 -56.03 32.76
CA LEU A 8 16.52 -56.82 31.54
C LEU A 8 15.40 -56.67 30.52
N TYR A 9 14.17 -56.43 30.98
CA TYR A 9 13.04 -56.18 30.08
C TYR A 9 13.15 -54.82 29.40
N GLU A 10 13.65 -53.82 30.12
CA GLU A 10 13.95 -52.50 29.56
C GLU A 10 15.02 -52.62 28.47
N TYR A 11 16.10 -53.36 28.73
CA TYR A 11 17.14 -53.60 27.71
C TYR A 11 16.60 -54.38 26.50
N MET A 12 15.68 -55.33 26.69
CA MET A 12 15.03 -56.00 25.56
C MET A 12 14.24 -55.02 24.69
N GLN A 13 13.57 -54.03 25.28
CA GLN A 13 12.81 -53.02 24.55
C GLN A 13 13.74 -52.05 23.80
N GLU A 14 14.76 -51.51 24.47
CA GLU A 14 15.80 -50.68 23.81
C GLU A 14 16.46 -51.43 22.64
N SER A 15 16.65 -52.76 22.76
CA SER A 15 17.19 -53.59 21.69
C SER A 15 16.21 -53.81 20.52
N LEU A 16 14.90 -53.77 20.78
CA LEU A 16 13.86 -53.84 19.75
C LEU A 16 13.72 -52.50 19.01
N ASP A 17 13.84 -51.39 19.74
CA ASP A 17 13.76 -50.02 19.21
C ASP A 17 15.04 -49.61 18.45
N GLY A 18 16.17 -50.29 18.74
CA GLY A 18 17.45 -50.09 18.07
C GLY A 18 18.31 -48.97 18.67
N ASP A 19 18.00 -48.54 19.89
CA ASP A 19 18.66 -47.46 20.63
C ASP A 19 19.39 -47.93 21.90
N ILE A 20 19.54 -49.25 22.09
CA ILE A 20 20.26 -49.83 23.23
C ILE A 20 21.74 -49.38 23.34
N PRO A 21 22.17 -48.87 24.51
CA PRO A 21 23.58 -48.59 24.78
C PRO A 21 24.45 -49.85 24.74
N ALA A 22 25.72 -49.71 24.32
CA ALA A 22 26.65 -50.84 24.20
C ALA A 22 26.88 -51.62 25.53
N GLU A 23 26.80 -50.92 26.67
CA GLU A 23 26.88 -51.54 27.99
C GLU A 23 25.68 -52.46 28.28
N HIS A 24 24.47 -51.95 28.05
CA HIS A 24 23.22 -52.67 28.25
C HIS A 24 23.12 -53.87 27.32
N ASP A 25 23.50 -53.71 26.05
CA ASP A 25 23.50 -54.77 25.04
C ASP A 25 24.43 -55.94 25.44
N ARG A 26 25.61 -55.62 25.98
CA ARG A 26 26.54 -56.66 26.48
C ARG A 26 25.92 -57.44 27.65
N VAL A 27 25.33 -56.74 28.62
CA VAL A 27 24.69 -57.36 29.79
C VAL A 27 23.50 -58.22 29.37
N LEU A 28 22.66 -57.71 28.46
CA LEU A 28 21.51 -58.43 27.92
C LEU A 28 21.96 -59.70 27.18
N LYS A 29 22.93 -59.59 26.27
CA LYS A 29 23.44 -60.75 25.51
C LYS A 29 24.01 -61.84 26.41
N GLU A 30 24.75 -61.47 27.45
CA GLU A 30 25.28 -62.43 28.41
C GLU A 30 24.15 -63.15 29.18
N HIS A 31 23.12 -62.41 29.57
CA HIS A 31 21.95 -62.99 30.22
C HIS A 31 21.18 -63.96 29.29
N LEU A 32 20.96 -63.61 28.03
CA LEU A 32 20.23 -64.45 27.06
C LEU A 32 20.96 -65.77 26.74
N ARG A 33 22.29 -65.82 26.94
CA ARG A 33 23.08 -67.06 26.80
C ARG A 33 22.86 -68.03 27.96
N THR A 34 22.60 -67.51 29.16
CA THR A 34 22.54 -68.30 30.40
C THR A 34 21.10 -68.60 30.84
N CYS A 35 20.14 -67.72 30.54
CA CYS A 35 18.74 -67.87 30.91
C CYS A 35 17.89 -68.31 29.72
N LYS A 36 17.30 -69.52 29.80
CA LYS A 36 16.40 -70.04 28.76
C LYS A 36 15.10 -69.24 28.66
N ASP A 37 14.48 -68.90 29.79
CA ASP A 37 13.17 -68.26 29.80
C ASP A 37 13.21 -66.87 29.17
N CYS A 38 14.21 -66.05 29.52
CA CYS A 38 14.40 -64.73 28.92
C CYS A 38 14.77 -64.80 27.43
N ARG A 39 15.51 -65.82 27.01
CA ARG A 39 15.82 -66.05 25.59
C ARG A 39 14.57 -66.38 24.78
N ASP A 40 13.74 -67.29 25.28
CA ASP A 40 12.51 -67.69 24.60
C ASP A 40 11.53 -66.51 24.54
N TYR A 41 11.41 -65.72 25.62
CA TYR A 41 10.62 -64.50 25.63
C TYR A 41 11.09 -63.47 24.60
N PHE A 42 12.39 -63.17 24.55
CA PHE A 42 12.95 -62.23 23.59
C PHE A 42 12.80 -62.72 22.14
N TYR A 43 12.89 -64.03 21.91
CA TYR A 43 12.63 -64.63 20.60
C TYR A 43 11.20 -64.41 20.13
N GLU A 44 10.19 -64.60 20.98
CA GLU A 44 8.79 -64.33 20.63
C GLU A 44 8.52 -62.84 20.33
N LEU A 45 9.18 -61.93 21.06
CA LEU A 45 9.12 -60.50 20.76
C LEU A 45 9.71 -60.18 19.38
N LYS A 46 10.93 -60.67 19.09
CA LYS A 46 11.58 -60.49 17.79
C LYS A 46 10.78 -61.10 16.65
N ARG A 47 10.13 -62.24 16.87
CA ARG A 47 9.24 -62.87 15.90
C ARG A 47 8.04 -61.98 15.57
N THR A 48 7.45 -61.36 16.58
CA THR A 48 6.32 -60.42 16.41
C THR A 48 6.75 -59.17 15.64
N GLU A 49 7.91 -58.60 15.97
CA GLU A 49 8.53 -57.48 15.26
C GLU A 49 8.70 -57.80 13.76
N MET A 50 9.29 -58.96 13.46
CA MET A 50 9.49 -59.43 12.09
C MET A 50 8.19 -59.66 11.34
N PHE A 51 7.17 -60.21 12.01
CA PHE A 51 5.85 -60.39 11.41
C PHE A 51 5.21 -59.05 11.03
N ILE A 52 5.23 -58.06 11.92
CA ILE A 52 4.73 -56.71 11.63
C ILE A 52 5.52 -56.07 10.49
N LYS A 53 6.85 -56.17 10.48
CA LYS A 53 7.70 -55.63 9.41
C LYS A 53 7.49 -56.32 8.06
N SER A 54 6.99 -57.56 8.07
CA SER A 54 6.61 -58.29 6.84
C SER A 54 5.23 -57.93 6.30
N LEU A 55 4.40 -57.23 7.10
CA LEU A 55 3.17 -56.64 6.57
C LEU A 55 3.57 -55.56 5.56
N ALA A 56 2.89 -55.55 4.42
CA ALA A 56 3.27 -54.79 3.24
C ALA A 56 3.64 -53.33 3.56
N ASN A 57 4.76 -52.86 3.00
CA ASN A 57 5.11 -51.44 3.00
C ASN A 57 3.96 -50.63 2.38
N VAL A 58 3.27 -49.85 3.20
CA VAL A 58 2.26 -48.91 2.75
C VAL A 58 2.98 -47.78 2.03
N HIS A 59 2.80 -47.70 0.72
CA HIS A 59 3.26 -46.57 -0.06
C HIS A 59 2.19 -45.49 -0.03
N ALA A 60 2.61 -44.23 -0.03
CA ALA A 60 1.68 -43.13 -0.24
C ALA A 60 1.02 -43.26 -1.62
N PRO A 61 -0.27 -42.94 -1.77
CA PRO A 61 -0.92 -42.93 -3.06
C PRO A 61 -0.26 -41.90 -3.99
N ASP A 62 -0.37 -42.12 -5.29
CA ASP A 62 0.13 -41.17 -6.29
C ASP A 62 -0.48 -39.78 -6.06
N GLY A 63 0.36 -38.74 -6.09
CA GLY A 63 -0.07 -37.35 -5.87
C GLY A 63 -0.28 -36.94 -4.41
N PHE A 64 0.01 -37.80 -3.42
CA PHE A 64 -0.11 -37.48 -1.99
C PHE A 64 0.60 -36.17 -1.61
N THR A 65 1.84 -36.00 -2.09
CA THR A 65 2.65 -34.81 -1.80
C THR A 65 1.97 -33.54 -2.28
N ASP A 66 1.48 -33.53 -3.52
CA ASP A 66 0.81 -32.36 -4.10
C ASP A 66 -0.48 -32.04 -3.37
N GLU A 67 -1.24 -33.05 -2.98
CA GLU A 67 -2.48 -32.87 -2.23
C GLU A 67 -2.23 -32.32 -0.81
N VAL A 68 -1.18 -32.79 -0.12
CA VAL A 68 -0.75 -32.24 1.16
C VAL A 68 -0.32 -30.78 1.01
N LEU A 69 0.54 -30.48 0.04
CA LEU A 69 1.04 -29.13 -0.20
C LEU A 69 -0.08 -28.14 -0.53
N ASN A 70 -1.09 -28.57 -1.29
CA ASN A 70 -2.24 -27.74 -1.64
C ASN A 70 -3.16 -27.44 -0.45
N ARG A 71 -3.17 -28.30 0.57
CA ARG A 71 -3.96 -28.11 1.81
C ARG A 71 -3.22 -27.31 2.87
N LEU A 72 -1.92 -27.08 2.72
CA LEU A 72 -1.17 -26.22 3.63
C LEU A 72 -1.65 -24.77 3.52
N PRO A 73 -1.74 -24.04 4.66
CA PRO A 73 -2.10 -22.63 4.63
C PRO A 73 -1.08 -21.87 3.80
N LYS A 74 -1.55 -21.25 2.70
CA LYS A 74 -0.69 -20.44 1.82
C LYS A 74 -0.04 -19.35 2.65
N ALA A 75 1.29 -19.27 2.61
CA ALA A 75 2.05 -18.25 3.32
C ALA A 75 1.44 -16.87 3.05
N ALA A 76 1.25 -16.08 4.11
CA ALA A 76 0.53 -14.82 4.05
C ALA A 76 1.12 -13.92 2.94
N LYS A 77 0.27 -13.42 2.03
CA LYS A 77 0.63 -12.59 0.87
C LYS A 77 1.53 -11.38 1.23
N LYS A 78 1.53 -10.94 2.50
CA LYS A 78 2.42 -9.91 3.05
C LYS A 78 3.91 -10.25 2.87
N ALA A 79 4.30 -11.53 2.88
CA ALA A 79 5.68 -11.94 2.65
C ALA A 79 6.13 -11.68 1.20
N ARG A 80 5.23 -11.82 0.22
CA ARG A 80 5.55 -11.67 -1.21
C ARG A 80 5.85 -10.23 -1.60
N LEU A 81 5.09 -9.26 -1.08
CA LEU A 81 5.35 -7.85 -1.35
C LEU A 81 6.69 -7.42 -0.73
N ARG A 82 6.92 -7.75 0.55
CA ARG A 82 8.20 -7.48 1.23
C ARG A 82 9.38 -8.11 0.48
N HIS A 83 9.24 -9.36 0.05
CA HIS A 83 10.29 -10.07 -0.66
C HIS A 83 10.58 -9.47 -2.04
N TRP A 84 9.58 -8.97 -2.76
CA TRP A 84 9.77 -8.30 -4.06
C TRP A 84 10.51 -6.97 -3.92
N PHE A 85 10.16 -6.15 -2.92
CA PHE A 85 10.90 -4.93 -2.60
C PHE A 85 12.36 -5.22 -2.23
N SER A 86 12.62 -6.32 -1.50
CA SER A 86 13.98 -6.77 -1.17
C SER A 86 14.76 -7.37 -2.34
N HIS A 87 14.09 -8.00 -3.31
CA HIS A 87 14.75 -8.60 -4.48
C HIS A 87 15.06 -7.59 -5.60
N HIS A 88 14.40 -6.42 -5.61
CA HIS A 88 14.61 -5.40 -6.63
C HIS A 88 14.94 -4.01 -6.03
N PRO A 89 16.03 -3.88 -5.25
CA PRO A 89 16.39 -2.62 -4.58
C PRO A 89 16.65 -1.46 -5.55
N PHE A 90 17.05 -1.76 -6.80
CA PHE A 90 17.31 -0.72 -7.81
C PHE A 90 16.01 -0.11 -8.36
N LEU A 91 14.99 -0.92 -8.65
CA LEU A 91 13.69 -0.43 -9.15
C LEU A 91 12.95 0.40 -8.09
N THR A 92 13.07 -0.01 -6.83
CA THR A 92 12.42 0.67 -5.71
C THR A 92 13.10 2.01 -5.42
N ALA A 93 14.44 2.06 -5.44
CA ALA A 93 15.18 3.31 -5.36
C ALA A 93 14.86 4.25 -6.54
N ALA A 94 14.80 3.73 -7.76
CA ALA A 94 14.45 4.52 -8.94
C ALA A 94 13.03 5.12 -8.85
N ALA A 95 12.04 4.34 -8.39
CA ALA A 95 10.68 4.82 -8.20
C ALA A 95 10.60 5.93 -7.13
N ILE A 96 11.30 5.76 -6.01
CA ILE A 96 11.37 6.80 -4.95
C ILE A 96 12.07 8.05 -5.49
N PHE A 97 13.18 7.90 -6.21
CA PHE A 97 13.90 9.02 -6.81
C PHE A 97 13.01 9.79 -7.80
N LEU A 98 12.29 9.09 -8.68
CA LEU A 98 11.37 9.71 -9.62
C LEU A 98 10.21 10.40 -8.91
N LEU A 99 9.67 9.81 -7.83
CA LEU A 99 8.59 10.43 -7.05
C LEU A 99 9.09 11.72 -6.38
N LEU A 100 10.24 11.68 -5.72
CA LEU A 100 10.83 12.87 -5.09
C LEU A 100 11.22 13.94 -6.12
N MET A 101 11.85 13.53 -7.23
CA MET A 101 12.19 14.44 -8.34
C MET A 101 10.94 15.06 -8.95
N SER A 102 9.88 14.27 -9.16
CA SER A 102 8.62 14.79 -9.72
C SER A 102 7.98 15.83 -8.79
N GLY A 103 8.06 15.62 -7.47
CA GLY A 103 7.63 16.60 -6.47
C GLY A 103 8.48 17.88 -6.52
N SER A 104 9.79 17.75 -6.62
CA SER A 104 10.70 18.91 -6.74
C SER A 104 10.46 19.71 -8.02
N THR A 105 10.29 19.04 -9.17
CA THR A 105 10.01 19.73 -10.44
C THR A 105 8.61 20.35 -10.48
N PHE A 106 7.63 19.71 -9.83
CA PHE A 106 6.28 20.25 -9.72
C PHE A 106 6.26 21.51 -8.85
N SER A 107 6.95 21.49 -7.70
CA SER A 107 7.08 22.68 -6.84
C SER A 107 7.73 23.86 -7.56
N ALA A 108 8.78 23.62 -8.35
CA ALA A 108 9.43 24.66 -9.14
C ALA A 108 8.53 25.22 -10.26
N TRP A 109 7.59 24.42 -10.77
CA TRP A 109 6.63 24.89 -11.76
C TRP A 109 5.53 25.75 -11.14
N THR A 110 5.09 25.42 -9.92
CA THR A 110 4.09 26.21 -9.19
C THR A 110 4.59 27.60 -8.76
N ASP A 111 5.90 27.75 -8.53
CA ASP A 111 6.53 29.00 -8.06
C ASP A 111 6.61 30.10 -9.14
N ASN A 112 6.40 29.76 -10.43
CA ASN A 112 6.53 30.70 -11.56
C ASN A 112 5.21 31.42 -11.94
N HIS A 113 4.21 31.45 -11.06
CA HIS A 113 2.89 32.04 -11.35
C HIS A 113 2.41 33.09 -10.33
N GLU A 114 3.29 33.63 -9.48
CA GLU A 114 2.95 34.68 -8.50
C GLU A 114 3.43 36.09 -8.87
N ASP A 115 3.68 36.38 -10.14
CA ASP A 115 4.04 37.75 -10.54
C ASP A 115 2.81 38.68 -10.44
N PHE A 116 2.96 39.80 -9.72
CA PHE A 116 1.97 40.87 -9.64
C PHE A 116 1.67 41.44 -11.03
N SER A 117 0.39 41.47 -11.42
CA SER A 117 -0.03 42.04 -12.70
C SER A 117 -1.25 42.91 -12.53
N VAL A 118 -1.22 44.11 -13.12
CA VAL A 118 -2.36 45.03 -13.11
C VAL A 118 -2.62 45.61 -14.50
N THR A 119 -3.89 45.85 -14.79
CA THR A 119 -4.32 46.56 -16.00
C THR A 119 -3.72 47.96 -16.02
N LYS A 120 -3.00 48.31 -17.09
CA LYS A 120 -2.36 49.62 -17.23
C LYS A 120 -3.43 50.69 -17.50
N GLN A 121 -3.76 51.46 -16.47
CA GLN A 121 -4.66 52.61 -16.54
C GLN A 121 -3.90 53.91 -16.24
N PRO A 122 -4.26 55.05 -16.84
CA PRO A 122 -3.68 56.35 -16.51
C PRO A 122 -3.97 56.69 -15.03
N ASP A 123 -3.04 57.38 -14.38
CA ASP A 123 -3.14 57.79 -12.97
C ASP A 123 -3.16 56.66 -11.91
N LEU A 124 -2.97 55.40 -12.30
CA LEU A 124 -2.80 54.28 -11.37
C LEU A 124 -1.37 54.21 -10.82
N ILE A 125 -1.23 54.16 -9.48
CA ILE A 125 0.08 54.11 -8.81
C ILE A 125 0.33 52.69 -8.30
N ILE A 126 1.47 52.10 -8.67
CA ILE A 126 1.87 50.77 -8.21
C ILE A 126 2.91 50.93 -7.10
N LYS A 127 2.64 50.38 -5.92
CA LYS A 127 3.59 50.32 -4.79
C LYS A 127 3.50 48.96 -4.09
N ASN A 128 4.62 48.26 -3.94
CA ASN A 128 4.72 46.99 -3.20
C ASN A 128 3.55 46.04 -3.51
N ASP A 129 3.39 45.69 -4.80
CA ASP A 129 2.33 44.78 -5.29
C ASP A 129 0.90 45.23 -4.93
N THR A 130 0.73 46.53 -4.72
CA THR A 130 -0.57 47.18 -4.50
C THR A 130 -0.84 48.20 -5.59
N ALA A 131 -1.97 48.05 -6.28
CA ALA A 131 -2.51 49.04 -7.21
C ALA A 131 -3.32 50.08 -6.43
N ILE A 132 -2.90 51.34 -6.49
CA ILE A 132 -3.50 52.44 -5.72
C ILE A 132 -4.17 53.42 -6.68
N VAL A 133 -5.46 53.65 -6.46
CA VAL A 133 -6.24 54.72 -7.10
C VAL A 133 -6.23 55.93 -6.17
N PRO A 134 -5.46 56.98 -6.46
CA PRO A 134 -5.28 58.11 -5.54
C PRO A 134 -6.54 58.97 -5.41
N GLU A 135 -6.68 59.64 -4.26
CA GLU A 135 -7.78 60.58 -4.00
C GLU A 135 -7.87 61.70 -5.06
N GLY A 136 -9.09 62.04 -5.47
CA GLY A 136 -9.35 63.11 -6.45
C GLY A 136 -9.08 62.75 -7.91
N LYS A 137 -8.71 61.51 -8.21
CA LYS A 137 -8.59 60.98 -9.58
C LYS A 137 -9.74 60.04 -9.91
N THR A 138 -10.15 60.06 -11.18
CA THR A 138 -11.16 59.15 -11.72
C THR A 138 -10.55 58.30 -12.82
N ILE A 139 -10.51 56.99 -12.61
CA ILE A 139 -10.08 56.03 -13.61
C ILE A 139 -11.33 55.55 -14.35
N ASN A 140 -11.36 55.74 -15.67
CA ASN A 140 -12.46 55.27 -16.51
C ASN A 140 -12.05 53.95 -17.17
N GLY A 141 -12.74 52.86 -16.83
CA GLY A 141 -12.50 51.53 -17.35
C GLY A 141 -12.08 50.52 -16.28
N ASP A 142 -12.15 49.25 -16.66
CA ASP A 142 -12.03 48.13 -15.73
C ASP A 142 -10.60 47.96 -15.22
N ILE A 143 -10.49 47.55 -13.95
CA ILE A 143 -9.22 47.30 -13.28
C ILE A 143 -9.17 45.83 -12.86
N VAL A 144 -8.28 45.09 -13.48
CA VAL A 144 -7.96 43.71 -13.09
C VAL A 144 -6.60 43.71 -12.39
N VAL A 145 -6.57 43.24 -11.13
CA VAL A 145 -5.36 43.02 -10.33
C VAL A 145 -5.19 41.52 -10.09
N ARG A 146 -3.99 41.00 -10.34
CA ARG A 146 -3.63 39.59 -10.13
C ARG A 146 -2.43 39.49 -9.19
N ASN A 147 -2.50 38.57 -8.23
CA ASN A 147 -1.44 38.28 -7.27
C ASN A 147 -0.98 39.54 -6.51
N GLY A 148 -1.92 40.39 -6.10
CA GLY A 148 -1.65 41.58 -5.30
C GLY A 148 -2.89 42.38 -4.97
N SER A 149 -2.71 43.43 -4.19
CA SER A 149 -3.81 44.14 -3.54
C SER A 149 -4.27 45.36 -4.33
N ILE A 150 -5.52 45.78 -4.17
CA ILE A 150 -6.01 47.05 -4.70
C ILE A 150 -6.46 47.96 -3.57
N ARG A 151 -6.05 49.23 -3.63
CA ARG A 151 -6.47 50.28 -2.70
C ARG A 151 -7.14 51.42 -3.45
N ILE A 152 -8.43 51.61 -3.20
CA ILE A 152 -9.25 52.61 -3.88
C ILE A 152 -9.51 53.78 -2.93
N GLU A 153 -8.84 54.90 -3.19
CA GLU A 153 -9.02 56.16 -2.45
C GLU A 153 -9.74 57.22 -3.30
N GLY A 154 -9.68 57.10 -4.63
CA GLY A 154 -10.43 57.92 -5.59
C GLY A 154 -11.66 57.22 -6.18
N LYS A 155 -12.01 57.56 -7.43
CA LYS A 155 -13.19 57.00 -8.12
C LYS A 155 -12.78 56.08 -9.27
N VAL A 156 -13.45 54.93 -9.39
CA VAL A 156 -13.31 54.00 -10.53
C VAL A 156 -14.66 53.93 -11.25
N ASP A 157 -14.67 54.32 -12.52
CA ASP A 157 -15.82 54.20 -13.40
C ASP A 157 -15.69 52.95 -14.28
N GLY A 158 -16.01 51.79 -13.70
CA GLY A 158 -15.79 50.47 -14.30
C GLY A 158 -15.75 49.35 -13.26
N ASP A 159 -15.56 48.12 -13.73
CA ASP A 159 -15.53 46.93 -12.88
C ASP A 159 -14.15 46.71 -12.26
N VAL A 160 -14.12 46.23 -11.02
CA VAL A 160 -12.88 45.91 -10.30
C VAL A 160 -12.83 44.41 -10.03
N THR A 161 -11.85 43.72 -10.61
CA THR A 161 -11.62 42.29 -10.40
C THR A 161 -10.28 42.04 -9.73
N VAL A 162 -10.29 41.40 -8.56
CA VAL A 162 -9.08 41.00 -7.83
C VAL A 162 -8.95 39.49 -7.88
N ILE A 163 -7.83 38.99 -8.40
CA ILE A 163 -7.51 37.57 -8.52
C ILE A 163 -6.33 37.28 -7.58
N ASN A 164 -6.53 36.45 -6.57
CA ASN A 164 -5.52 36.15 -5.53
C ASN A 164 -4.91 37.39 -4.87
N GLY A 165 -5.74 38.20 -4.22
CA GLY A 165 -5.27 39.43 -3.58
C GLY A 165 -6.31 40.01 -2.65
N GLU A 166 -5.92 41.06 -1.93
CA GLU A 166 -6.81 41.72 -0.97
C GLU A 166 -7.34 43.05 -1.53
N LYS A 167 -8.60 43.36 -1.22
CA LYS A 167 -9.23 44.63 -1.62
C LYS A 167 -9.39 45.57 -0.43
N TYR A 168 -9.06 46.83 -0.65
CA TYR A 168 -9.21 47.89 0.34
C TYR A 168 -9.86 49.12 -0.29
N ILE A 169 -11.00 49.55 0.24
CA ILE A 169 -11.69 50.77 -0.21
C ILE A 169 -11.66 51.75 0.97
N ALA A 170 -11.07 52.92 0.74
CA ALA A 170 -11.05 53.98 1.74
C ALA A 170 -12.42 54.67 1.82
N SER A 171 -12.70 55.40 2.90
CA SER A 171 -13.98 56.09 3.10
C SER A 171 -14.35 57.12 2.03
N ALA A 172 -13.38 57.58 1.24
CA ALA A 172 -13.55 58.50 0.10
C ALA A 172 -13.56 57.78 -1.28
N GLY A 173 -13.37 56.46 -1.30
CA GLY A 173 -13.31 55.66 -2.52
C GLY A 173 -14.69 55.28 -3.04
N GLU A 174 -14.88 55.32 -4.37
CA GLU A 174 -16.16 55.01 -5.02
C GLU A 174 -15.92 54.15 -6.28
N VAL A 175 -16.69 53.07 -6.45
CA VAL A 175 -16.68 52.21 -7.64
C VAL A 175 -18.08 52.19 -8.23
N THR A 176 -18.23 52.52 -9.51
CA THR A 176 -19.55 52.54 -10.17
C THR A 176 -19.99 51.18 -10.69
N GLY A 177 -19.03 50.30 -11.01
CA GLY A 177 -19.25 48.93 -11.48
C GLY A 177 -19.23 47.88 -10.38
N ASP A 178 -19.19 46.61 -10.79
CA ASP A 178 -19.17 45.46 -9.89
C ASP A 178 -17.75 45.17 -9.36
N ILE A 179 -17.69 44.71 -8.11
CA ILE A 179 -16.43 44.33 -7.45
C ILE A 179 -16.40 42.82 -7.25
N GLN A 180 -15.52 42.14 -7.98
CA GLN A 180 -15.36 40.69 -7.96
C GLN A 180 -14.03 40.26 -7.34
N GLU A 181 -14.06 39.20 -6.54
CA GLU A 181 -12.89 38.59 -5.90
C GLU A 181 -12.83 37.12 -6.27
N ILE A 182 -11.75 36.71 -6.94
CA ILE A 182 -11.56 35.35 -7.45
C ILE A 182 -10.35 34.74 -6.76
N ASN A 183 -10.60 33.74 -5.91
CA ASN A 183 -9.56 32.95 -5.26
C ASN A 183 -9.25 31.71 -6.11
N GLN A 184 -7.99 31.53 -6.55
CA GLN A 184 -7.54 30.49 -7.50
C GLN A 184 -7.93 29.06 -7.13
N LEU A 185 -8.19 28.78 -5.85
CA LEU A 185 -8.43 27.43 -5.38
C LEU A 185 -9.79 26.86 -5.79
N PHE A 186 -10.79 27.70 -6.13
CA PHE A 186 -12.17 27.21 -6.29
C PHE A 186 -12.62 26.95 -7.74
N GLU A 187 -12.11 27.68 -8.73
CA GLU A 187 -12.61 27.53 -10.12
C GLU A 187 -12.10 26.27 -10.83
N TRP A 188 -10.80 25.95 -10.70
CA TRP A 188 -10.22 24.78 -11.34
C TRP A 188 -10.77 23.46 -10.76
N ILE A 189 -10.94 23.40 -9.45
CA ILE A 189 -11.47 22.23 -8.75
C ILE A 189 -12.93 21.92 -9.16
N TRP A 190 -13.75 22.96 -9.35
CA TRP A 190 -15.16 22.77 -9.76
C TRP A 190 -15.30 22.26 -11.20
N PHE A 191 -14.48 22.77 -12.12
CA PHE A 191 -14.48 22.32 -13.52
C PHE A 191 -14.07 20.85 -13.64
N ASP A 192 -13.04 20.44 -12.89
CA ASP A 192 -12.50 19.08 -12.95
C ASP A 192 -13.47 18.04 -12.34
N ILE A 193 -14.21 18.42 -11.30
CA ILE A 193 -15.22 17.56 -10.67
C ILE A 193 -16.41 17.33 -11.62
N LYS A 194 -16.93 18.38 -12.26
CA LYS A 194 -18.10 18.25 -13.15
C LYS A 194 -17.82 17.38 -14.38
N ASN A 195 -16.65 17.54 -14.97
CA ASN A 195 -16.28 16.76 -16.16
C ASN A 195 -16.08 15.28 -15.83
N LYS A 196 -15.45 14.97 -14.69
CA LYS A 196 -15.24 13.58 -14.26
C LYS A 196 -16.54 12.89 -13.84
N VAL A 197 -17.46 13.60 -13.19
CA VAL A 197 -18.78 13.05 -12.79
C VAL A 197 -19.66 12.76 -14.02
N SER A 198 -19.70 13.66 -15.00
CA SER A 198 -20.49 13.44 -16.22
C SER A 198 -19.99 12.27 -17.07
N GLN A 199 -18.67 12.06 -17.12
CA GLN A 199 -18.07 10.93 -17.82
C GLN A 199 -18.38 9.60 -17.11
N TRP A 200 -18.39 9.59 -15.77
CA TRP A 200 -18.69 8.39 -14.97
C TRP A 200 -20.15 7.96 -15.07
N ILE A 201 -21.09 8.91 -15.13
CA ILE A 201 -22.52 8.63 -15.28
C ILE A 201 -22.81 7.97 -16.64
N ARG A 202 -22.13 8.38 -17.72
CA ARG A 202 -22.32 7.77 -19.06
C ARG A 202 -21.76 6.35 -19.17
N ILE A 203 -20.80 5.98 -18.32
CA ILE A 203 -20.21 4.63 -18.30
C ILE A 203 -21.11 3.65 -17.52
N PHE A 204 -21.88 4.13 -16.53
CA PHE A 204 -22.79 3.29 -15.74
C PHE A 204 -24.20 3.13 -16.33
N ASP A 205 -24.65 4.05 -17.19
CA ASP A 205 -26.00 4.00 -17.81
C ASP A 205 -26.04 3.25 -19.15
N GLY A 206 -24.93 2.67 -19.60
CA GLY A 206 -24.76 2.07 -20.93
C GLY A 206 -25.06 0.57 -21.04
N LYS A 207 -25.97 -0.01 -20.24
CA LYS A 207 -26.34 -1.43 -20.35
C LYS A 207 -27.84 -1.68 -20.17
N SER A 208 -28.59 -1.50 -21.25
CA SER A 208 -29.73 -2.35 -21.62
C SER A 208 -30.16 -2.03 -23.05
N GLU A 209 -29.82 -2.91 -23.99
CA GLU A 209 -30.65 -3.34 -25.14
C GLU A 209 -29.78 -4.20 -26.09
N GLU A 210 -29.74 -5.50 -25.80
CA GLU A 210 -29.34 -6.52 -26.77
C GLU A 210 -30.59 -6.94 -27.58
N GLU A 211 -30.57 -6.57 -28.86
CA GLU A 211 -30.61 -7.50 -29.99
C GLU A 211 -31.88 -8.35 -30.20
N LYS A 212 -32.79 -7.87 -31.07
CA LYS A 212 -33.50 -8.67 -32.10
C LYS A 212 -33.91 -7.78 -33.29
N ASP A 213 -33.23 -7.91 -34.42
CA ASP A 213 -33.89 -8.11 -35.71
C ASP A 213 -32.87 -8.34 -36.84
N PHE A 214 -32.89 -9.56 -37.39
CA PHE A 214 -32.51 -9.82 -38.77
C PHE A 214 -33.34 -11.00 -39.29
N GLN A 215 -34.43 -10.66 -39.99
CA GLN A 215 -34.95 -11.38 -41.15
C GLN A 215 -35.70 -10.41 -42.05
#